data_AF-A0A3S1QBC2-F1
#
_entry.id   AF-A0A3S1QBC2-F1
#
_cell.length_a   1.000
_cell.length_b   1.000
_cell.length_c   1.000
_cell.angle_alpha   90.00
_cell.angle_beta   90.00
_cell.angle_gamma   90.00
#
_symmetry.space_group_name_H-M   'P 1'
#
loop_
_entity.id
_entity.type
_entity.pdbx_description
1 polymer ?
#
loop_
_entity_poly.entity_id
_entity_poly.type
_entity_poly.pdbx_seq_one_letter_code
_entity_poly.pdbx_strand_id
1 'polypeptide(L)'
;MDLRLPKPVPDQKLRRAEALDALDSVLPFDRRDFLAELLTDDDVATLRHLAKEGIGDNSLRALASDLGYLEAWCLAATGFALPWPAPEALLIKFVAHHLWDPVRREADPAHGMPEDVAVALKLAKLLRVDGPHAPATVRRRLSSWSTLTKWRGLHGNFAAPGLHSAIKLAVRASARPRGRKSKKAVTADILTALLKACGGDRLVEVRDRAILITAFASGGRRRSEISALRVEQIVEEEPVPTDPKAPHGEKLPCLSIRLGRTKTTQADSEAFVLLIGRPVRVLREWLERANISEGAVFRGIDRWGNLEKRALTPQAVNLI
;
A
#
# COMPACT_ATOMS: atom_id res chain seq x y z
N MET A 1 24.25 -39.83 42.07
CA MET A 1 23.65 -39.74 40.71
C MET A 1 23.48 -38.26 40.43
N ASP A 2 24.50 -37.63 39.84
CA ASP A 2 24.56 -36.19 39.62
C ASP A 2 23.55 -35.78 38.53
N LEU A 3 22.40 -35.26 38.97
CA LEU A 3 21.48 -34.51 38.12
C LEU A 3 22.10 -33.12 37.88
N ARG A 4 22.97 -33.03 36.88
CA ARG A 4 23.43 -31.74 36.34
C ARG A 4 22.21 -31.02 35.78
N LEU A 5 21.80 -29.94 36.46
CA LEU A 5 20.85 -28.96 35.93
C LEU A 5 21.35 -28.48 34.55
N PRO A 6 20.45 -28.28 33.57
CA PRO A 6 20.84 -27.77 32.26
C PRO A 6 21.53 -26.42 32.41
N LYS A 7 22.69 -26.26 31.76
CA LYS A 7 23.45 -25.01 31.78
C LYS A 7 22.56 -23.87 31.29
N PRO A 8 22.63 -22.67 31.90
CA PRO A 8 21.89 -21.51 31.44
C PRO A 8 22.26 -21.22 29.98
N VAL A 9 21.24 -20.94 29.18
CA VAL A 9 21.40 -20.56 27.77
C VAL A 9 22.31 -19.32 27.72
N PRO A 10 23.36 -19.30 26.87
CA PRO A 10 24.26 -18.15 26.79
C PRO A 10 23.48 -16.86 26.46
N ASP A 11 23.76 -15.78 27.18
CA ASP A 11 23.10 -14.46 27.04
C ASP A 11 23.06 -13.92 25.60
N GLN A 12 24.04 -14.30 24.78
CA GLN A 12 24.08 -13.96 23.35
C GLN A 12 23.02 -14.69 22.51
N LYS A 13 22.70 -15.95 22.86
CA LYS A 13 21.63 -16.70 22.20
C LYS A 13 20.26 -16.13 22.58
N LEU A 14 20.09 -15.68 23.82
CA LEU A 14 18.87 -15.00 24.27
C LEU A 14 18.67 -13.68 23.52
N ARG A 15 19.72 -12.85 23.42
CA ARG A 15 19.68 -11.59 22.65
C ARG A 15 19.40 -11.80 21.16
N ARG A 16 19.91 -12.87 20.54
CA ARG A 16 19.58 -13.24 19.15
C ARG A 16 18.13 -13.66 18.98
N ALA A 17 17.61 -14.46 19.91
CA ALA A 17 16.20 -14.84 19.93
C ALA A 17 15.30 -13.59 20.06
N GLU A 18 15.63 -12.66 20.96
CA GLU A 18 14.91 -11.38 21.12
C GLU A 18 15.02 -10.47 19.88
N ALA A 19 16.16 -10.47 19.19
CA ALA A 19 16.32 -9.73 17.95
C ALA A 19 15.52 -10.34 16.79
N LEU A 20 15.39 -11.68 16.77
CA LEU A 20 14.50 -12.42 15.89
C LEU A 20 13.02 -12.22 16.27
N ASP A 21 12.69 -11.92 17.52
CA ASP A 21 11.30 -11.56 17.91
C ASP A 21 10.84 -10.26 17.23
N ALA A 22 11.74 -9.33 16.95
CA ALA A 22 11.39 -8.17 16.14
C ALA A 22 11.21 -8.48 14.64
N LEU A 23 11.57 -9.69 14.22
CA LEU A 23 11.31 -10.30 12.93
C LEU A 23 10.10 -11.23 12.94
N ASP A 24 9.34 -11.28 14.05
CA ASP A 24 8.09 -12.04 14.21
C ASP A 24 7.06 -11.77 13.12
N SER A 25 7.20 -10.64 12.43
CA SER A 25 6.41 -10.29 11.26
C SER A 25 6.82 -11.01 9.96
N VAL A 26 7.82 -11.87 9.94
CA VAL A 26 8.30 -12.51 8.69
C VAL A 26 8.77 -13.94 8.90
N LEU A 27 9.25 -14.30 10.10
CA LEU A 27 9.84 -15.61 10.36
C LEU A 27 8.93 -16.51 11.23
N PRO A 28 8.75 -17.80 10.87
CA PRO A 28 7.96 -18.74 11.67
C PRO A 28 8.52 -18.92 13.09
N PHE A 29 7.63 -18.76 14.08
CA PHE A 29 7.93 -18.88 15.52
C PHE A 29 8.57 -20.22 15.91
N ASP A 30 8.23 -21.30 15.20
CA ASP A 30 8.59 -22.70 15.48
C ASP A 30 10.06 -23.02 15.16
N ARG A 31 10.78 -22.12 14.47
CA ARG A 31 12.20 -22.29 14.13
C ARG A 31 13.13 -21.30 14.83
N ARG A 32 12.62 -20.46 15.74
CA ARG A 32 13.41 -19.38 16.36
C ARG A 32 14.64 -19.88 17.11
N ASP A 33 14.48 -20.90 17.95
CA ASP A 33 15.60 -21.45 18.73
C ASP A 33 16.66 -22.12 17.86
N PHE A 34 16.23 -22.78 16.78
CA PHE A 34 17.10 -23.39 15.79
C PHE A 34 17.84 -22.33 14.94
N LEU A 35 17.15 -21.27 14.53
CA LEU A 35 17.74 -20.18 13.77
C LEU A 35 18.68 -19.33 14.61
N ALA A 36 18.40 -19.11 15.91
CA ALA A 36 19.30 -18.41 16.83
C ALA A 36 20.61 -19.17 17.11
N GLU A 37 20.62 -20.50 16.92
CA GLU A 37 21.82 -21.32 16.99
C GLU A 37 22.64 -21.29 15.68
N LEU A 38 21.97 -21.12 14.55
CA LEU A 38 22.59 -21.20 13.22
C LEU A 38 23.04 -19.83 12.68
N LEU A 39 22.34 -18.76 13.04
CA LEU A 39 22.54 -17.41 12.50
C LEU A 39 23.45 -16.56 13.40
N THR A 40 24.31 -15.77 12.77
CA THR A 40 25.10 -14.74 13.45
C THR A 40 24.27 -13.49 13.73
N ASP A 41 24.79 -12.60 14.58
CA ASP A 41 24.14 -11.30 14.86
C ASP A 41 23.98 -10.45 13.58
N ASP A 42 24.94 -10.54 12.66
CA ASP A 42 24.93 -9.85 11.37
C ASP A 42 23.89 -10.43 10.41
N ASP A 43 23.68 -11.75 10.42
CA ASP A 43 22.62 -12.40 9.65
C ASP A 43 21.24 -11.96 10.12
N VAL A 44 21.02 -11.88 11.45
CA VAL A 44 19.76 -11.41 12.03
C VAL A 44 19.51 -9.94 11.69
N ALA A 45 20.54 -9.09 11.78
CA ALA A 45 20.44 -7.69 11.37
C ALA A 45 20.11 -7.54 9.88
N THR A 46 20.74 -8.35 9.03
CA THR A 46 20.49 -8.39 7.59
C THR A 46 19.07 -8.84 7.28
N LEU A 47 18.58 -9.92 7.90
CA LEU A 47 17.21 -10.40 7.73
C LEU A 47 16.19 -9.35 8.19
N ARG A 48 16.49 -8.59 9.25
CA ARG A 48 15.66 -7.48 9.75
C ARG A 48 15.59 -6.32 8.77
N HIS A 49 16.73 -5.98 8.19
CA HIS A 49 16.79 -5.01 7.11
C HIS A 49 15.99 -5.49 5.89
N LEU A 50 16.18 -6.73 5.44
CA LEU A 50 15.49 -7.31 4.29
C LEU A 50 13.98 -7.46 4.51
N ALA A 51 13.54 -7.80 5.72
CA ALA A 51 12.13 -7.83 6.09
C ALA A 51 11.49 -6.43 6.05
N LYS A 52 12.21 -5.44 6.58
CA LYS A 52 11.79 -4.02 6.58
C LYS A 52 11.71 -3.45 5.16
N GLU A 53 12.72 -3.73 4.33
CA GLU A 53 12.76 -3.32 2.91
C GLU A 53 11.80 -4.15 2.03
N GLY A 54 11.50 -5.38 2.43
CA GLY A 54 10.63 -6.31 1.72
C GLY A 54 9.14 -5.99 1.85
N ILE A 55 8.73 -5.39 2.97
CA ILE A 55 7.35 -4.98 3.22
C ILE A 55 7.24 -3.45 3.16
N GLY A 56 6.75 -2.92 2.04
CA GLY A 56 6.62 -1.46 1.90
C GLY A 56 5.74 -0.82 2.99
N ASP A 57 6.11 0.39 3.43
CA ASP A 57 5.50 1.13 4.56
C ASP A 57 3.97 1.21 4.54
N ASN A 58 3.38 1.34 3.35
CA ASN A 58 1.91 1.35 3.20
C ASN A 58 1.29 0.01 3.62
N SER A 59 1.95 -1.11 3.33
CA SER A 59 1.50 -2.44 3.71
C SER A 59 1.62 -2.64 5.22
N LEU A 60 2.72 -2.20 5.84
CA LEU A 60 2.88 -2.22 7.31
C LEU A 60 1.80 -1.39 8.01
N ARG A 61 1.58 -0.14 7.56
CA ARG A 61 0.51 0.71 8.09
C ARG A 61 -0.88 0.10 7.91
N ALA A 62 -1.14 -0.53 6.77
CA ALA A 62 -2.42 -1.20 6.51
C ALA A 62 -2.62 -2.42 7.43
N LEU A 63 -1.58 -3.21 7.67
CA LEU A 63 -1.59 -4.36 8.58
C LEU A 63 -1.81 -3.91 10.02
N ALA A 64 -1.08 -2.91 10.50
CA ALA A 64 -1.24 -2.37 11.85
C ALA A 64 -2.66 -1.80 12.07
N SER A 65 -3.19 -1.07 11.08
CA SER A 65 -4.57 -0.58 11.13
C SER A 65 -5.60 -1.71 11.11
N ASP A 66 -5.35 -2.80 10.37
CA ASP A 66 -6.24 -3.95 10.36
C ASP A 66 -6.19 -4.73 11.67
N LEU A 67 -5.01 -4.91 12.26
CA LEU A 67 -4.83 -5.56 13.57
C LEU A 67 -5.59 -4.79 14.65
N GLY A 68 -5.39 -3.47 14.75
CA GLY A 68 -6.09 -2.65 15.74
C GLY A 68 -7.61 -2.70 15.58
N TYR A 69 -8.12 -2.76 14.34
CA TYR A 69 -9.55 -2.99 14.11
C TYR A 69 -10.01 -4.38 14.55
N LEU A 70 -9.26 -5.44 14.21
CA LEU A 70 -9.62 -6.83 14.52
C LEU A 70 -9.63 -7.08 16.03
N GLU A 71 -8.66 -6.55 16.77
CA GLU A 71 -8.59 -6.65 18.23
C GLU A 71 -9.78 -5.95 18.89
N ALA A 72 -10.05 -4.70 18.52
CA ALA A 72 -11.18 -3.96 19.06
C ALA A 72 -12.52 -4.61 18.72
N TRP A 73 -12.68 -5.12 17.49
CA TRP A 73 -13.88 -5.83 17.07
C TRP A 73 -14.06 -7.14 17.85
N CYS A 74 -12.99 -7.92 18.03
CA CYS A 74 -13.08 -9.17 18.77
C CYS A 74 -13.47 -8.91 20.22
N LEU A 75 -12.81 -7.96 20.87
CA LEU A 75 -13.12 -7.56 22.25
C LEU A 75 -14.58 -7.11 22.38
N ALA A 76 -15.05 -6.25 21.47
CA ALA A 76 -16.44 -5.79 21.50
C ALA A 76 -17.45 -6.92 21.22
N ALA A 77 -17.13 -7.84 20.29
CA ALA A 77 -18.06 -8.87 19.84
C ALA A 77 -18.07 -10.15 20.68
N THR A 78 -17.03 -10.41 21.48
CA THR A 78 -16.87 -11.64 22.27
C THR A 78 -16.54 -11.37 23.74
N GLY A 79 -16.09 -10.17 24.10
CA GLY A 79 -15.55 -9.86 25.43
C GLY A 79 -14.10 -10.31 25.64
N PHE A 80 -13.47 -10.95 24.64
CA PHE A 80 -12.12 -11.52 24.76
C PHE A 80 -11.17 -10.92 23.73
N ALA A 81 -9.87 -10.97 24.05
CA ALA A 81 -8.81 -10.60 23.11
C ALA A 81 -8.81 -11.51 21.87
N LEU A 82 -8.25 -11.00 20.77
CA LEU A 82 -8.16 -11.71 19.49
C LEU A 82 -7.35 -13.02 19.64
N PRO A 83 -7.95 -14.21 19.42
CA PRO A 83 -7.25 -15.47 19.56
C PRO A 83 -6.32 -15.77 18.38
N TRP A 84 -5.26 -16.52 18.65
CA TRP A 84 -4.27 -16.96 17.66
C TRP A 84 -4.02 -18.47 17.81
N PRO A 85 -4.33 -19.30 16.79
CA PRO A 85 -5.07 -18.96 15.59
C PRO A 85 -6.56 -18.70 15.88
N ALA A 86 -7.23 -18.01 14.96
CA ALA A 86 -8.66 -17.79 15.06
C ALA A 86 -9.44 -19.08 14.75
N PRO A 87 -10.44 -19.46 15.57
CA PRO A 87 -11.34 -20.55 15.23
C PRO A 87 -12.20 -20.17 14.02
N GLU A 88 -12.58 -21.14 13.18
CA GLU A 88 -13.36 -20.89 11.96
C GLU A 88 -14.67 -20.15 12.26
N ALA A 89 -15.34 -20.51 13.36
CA ALA A 89 -16.57 -19.85 13.81
C ALA A 89 -16.38 -18.34 14.02
N LEU A 90 -15.22 -17.91 14.53
CA LEU A 90 -14.93 -16.48 14.71
C LEU A 90 -14.69 -15.77 13.37
N LEU A 91 -14.05 -16.44 12.40
CA LEU A 91 -13.89 -15.92 11.04
C LEU A 91 -15.25 -15.76 10.34
N ILE A 92 -16.15 -16.72 10.52
CA ILE A 92 -17.52 -16.65 9.98
C ILE A 92 -18.32 -15.54 10.68
N LYS A 93 -18.21 -15.40 12.01
CA LYS A 93 -18.81 -14.28 12.76
C LYS A 93 -18.31 -12.93 12.25
N PHE A 94 -17.01 -12.81 11.96
CA PHE A 94 -16.46 -11.61 11.32
C PHE A 94 -17.13 -11.33 9.98
N VAL A 95 -17.32 -12.35 9.13
CA VAL A 95 -18.03 -12.18 7.86
C VAL A 95 -19.47 -11.72 8.08
N ALA A 96 -20.22 -12.35 8.98
CA ALA A 96 -21.62 -12.01 9.26
C ALA A 96 -21.80 -10.57 9.79
N HIS A 97 -20.93 -10.12 10.70
CA HIS A 97 -20.98 -8.75 11.23
C HIS A 97 -20.68 -7.69 10.15
N HIS A 98 -19.96 -8.03 9.08
CA HIS A 98 -19.46 -7.02 8.15
C HIS A 98 -20.05 -7.11 6.74
N LEU A 99 -20.58 -8.27 6.34
CA LEU A 99 -21.23 -8.51 5.04
C LEU A 99 -22.68 -8.93 5.26
N TRP A 100 -23.51 -7.96 5.63
CA TRP A 100 -24.95 -8.12 5.82
C TRP A 100 -25.73 -7.23 4.85
N ASP A 101 -27.05 -7.41 4.83
CA ASP A 101 -27.97 -6.75 3.91
C ASP A 101 -28.65 -5.56 4.61
N PRO A 102 -28.41 -4.31 4.18
CA PRO A 102 -29.03 -3.13 4.76
C PRO A 102 -30.56 -3.18 4.78
N VAL A 103 -31.18 -3.66 3.70
CA VAL A 103 -32.64 -3.71 3.56
C VAL A 103 -33.22 -4.67 4.58
N ARG A 104 -32.58 -5.82 4.77
CA ARG A 104 -33.03 -6.81 5.74
C ARG A 104 -32.86 -6.32 7.19
N ARG A 105 -31.88 -5.45 7.47
CA ARG A 105 -31.71 -4.85 8.81
C ARG A 105 -32.85 -3.90 9.19
N GLU A 106 -33.53 -3.30 8.22
CA GLU A 106 -34.70 -2.45 8.49
C GLU A 106 -35.84 -3.26 9.15
N ALA A 107 -35.98 -4.53 8.79
CA ALA A 107 -36.97 -5.44 9.37
C ALA A 107 -36.42 -6.28 10.55
N ASP A 108 -35.11 -6.52 10.60
CA ASP A 108 -34.43 -7.29 11.62
C ASP A 108 -33.21 -6.51 12.17
N PRO A 109 -33.36 -5.75 13.27
CA PRO A 109 -32.26 -4.98 13.86
C PRO A 109 -31.05 -5.82 14.28
N ALA A 110 -31.22 -7.13 14.49
CA ALA A 110 -30.13 -8.04 14.83
C ALA A 110 -29.34 -8.51 13.59
N HIS A 111 -29.80 -8.21 12.38
CA HIS A 111 -29.13 -8.60 11.15
C HIS A 111 -27.82 -7.83 10.96
N GLY A 112 -26.71 -8.57 11.01
CA GLY A 112 -25.37 -8.03 10.83
C GLY A 112 -24.63 -7.77 12.13
N MET A 113 -23.93 -6.63 12.19
CA MET A 113 -23.19 -6.24 13.40
C MET A 113 -24.16 -5.79 14.51
N PRO A 114 -24.10 -6.35 15.72
CA PRO A 114 -24.84 -5.83 16.86
C PRO A 114 -24.54 -4.33 17.12
N GLU A 115 -25.54 -3.58 17.56
CA GLU A 115 -25.45 -2.12 17.70
C GLU A 115 -24.41 -1.70 18.75
N ASP A 116 -24.34 -2.41 19.86
CA ASP A 116 -23.33 -2.23 20.91
C ASP A 116 -21.90 -2.40 20.37
N VAL A 117 -21.67 -3.42 19.53
CA VAL A 117 -20.37 -3.63 18.86
C VAL A 117 -20.06 -2.47 17.91
N ALA A 118 -21.04 -1.99 17.14
CA ALA A 118 -20.85 -0.86 16.23
C ALA A 118 -20.54 0.44 16.99
N VAL A 119 -21.26 0.71 18.09
CA VAL A 119 -21.05 1.86 18.96
C VAL A 119 -19.65 1.81 19.59
N ALA A 120 -19.22 0.67 20.14
CA ALA A 120 -17.89 0.50 20.70
C ALA A 120 -16.78 0.81 19.67
N LEU A 121 -16.92 0.29 18.44
CA LEU A 121 -15.96 0.55 17.37
C LEU A 121 -15.96 2.00 16.87
N LYS A 122 -17.13 2.67 16.87
CA LYS A 122 -17.26 4.09 16.53
C LYS A 122 -16.61 4.98 17.60
N LEU A 123 -16.85 4.69 18.89
CA LEU A 123 -16.22 5.40 20.01
C LEU A 123 -14.69 5.26 19.97
N ALA A 124 -14.18 4.08 19.63
CA ALA A 124 -12.75 3.85 19.40
C ALA A 124 -12.21 4.50 18.11
N LYS A 125 -13.06 5.16 17.30
CA LYS A 125 -12.72 5.77 16.00
C LYS A 125 -12.20 4.77 14.95
N LEU A 126 -12.57 3.49 15.09
CA LEU A 126 -12.14 2.39 14.23
C LEU A 126 -13.21 2.01 13.19
N LEU A 127 -14.46 2.39 13.40
CA LEU A 127 -15.56 2.24 12.44
C LEU A 127 -16.09 3.61 12.00
N ARG A 128 -16.08 3.85 10.68
CA ARG A 128 -16.56 5.11 10.06
C ARG A 128 -17.80 4.95 9.20
N VAL A 129 -18.23 3.72 8.94
CA VAL A 129 -19.30 3.40 8.00
C VAL A 129 -20.51 2.95 8.82
N ASP A 130 -21.69 3.46 8.50
CA ASP A 130 -22.95 3.10 9.18
C ASP A 130 -23.57 1.80 8.65
N GLY A 131 -23.11 1.33 7.48
CA GLY A 131 -23.58 0.11 6.83
C GLY A 131 -22.50 -0.97 6.71
N PRO A 132 -22.80 -2.05 5.97
CA PRO A 132 -21.86 -3.15 5.77
C PRO A 132 -20.59 -2.70 5.05
N HIS A 133 -19.49 -3.39 5.36
CA HIS A 133 -18.22 -3.14 4.70
C HIS A 133 -18.27 -3.53 3.23
N ALA A 134 -17.42 -2.90 2.43
CA ALA A 134 -17.17 -3.39 1.09
C ALA A 134 -16.54 -4.81 1.18
N PRO A 135 -16.92 -5.76 0.30
CA PRO A 135 -16.32 -7.09 0.25
C PRO A 135 -14.78 -7.09 0.14
N ALA A 136 -14.22 -6.07 -0.50
CA ALA A 136 -12.77 -5.89 -0.59
C ALA A 136 -12.14 -5.55 0.79
N THR A 137 -12.82 -4.79 1.64
CA THR A 137 -12.36 -4.45 2.99
C THR A 137 -12.33 -5.69 3.89
N VAL A 138 -13.38 -6.51 3.84
CA VAL A 138 -13.46 -7.77 4.61
C VAL A 138 -12.38 -8.75 4.16
N ARG A 139 -12.23 -8.94 2.84
CA ARG A 139 -11.14 -9.78 2.29
C ARG A 139 -9.75 -9.28 2.66
N ARG A 140 -9.52 -7.96 2.63
CA ARG A 140 -8.25 -7.37 3.05
C ARG A 140 -7.96 -7.70 4.51
N ARG A 141 -8.92 -7.49 5.43
CA ARG A 141 -8.73 -7.77 6.85
C ARG A 141 -8.52 -9.27 7.13
N LEU A 142 -9.25 -10.16 6.46
CA LEU A 142 -9.01 -11.61 6.56
C LEU A 142 -7.62 -12.00 6.05
N SER A 143 -7.16 -11.37 4.97
CA SER A 143 -5.79 -11.56 4.48
C SER A 143 -4.76 -11.06 5.48
N SER A 144 -4.96 -9.86 6.04
CA SER A 144 -4.09 -9.30 7.07
C SER A 144 -4.03 -10.22 8.29
N TRP A 145 -5.17 -10.72 8.74
CA TRP A 145 -5.26 -11.68 9.84
C TRP A 145 -4.50 -12.97 9.53
N SER A 146 -4.72 -13.56 8.35
CA SER A 146 -4.00 -14.76 7.90
C SER A 146 -2.49 -14.55 7.83
N THR A 147 -2.05 -13.41 7.29
CA THR A 147 -0.65 -13.01 7.24
C THR A 147 -0.06 -12.92 8.64
N LEU A 148 -0.70 -12.20 9.56
CA LEU A 148 -0.26 -12.08 10.95
C LEU A 148 -0.25 -13.42 11.70
N THR A 149 -1.20 -14.33 11.40
CA THR A 149 -1.21 -15.68 12.01
C THR A 149 -0.02 -16.51 11.53
N LYS A 150 0.30 -16.45 10.23
CA LYS A 150 1.46 -17.15 9.65
C LYS A 150 2.78 -16.58 10.16
N TRP A 151 2.84 -15.27 10.33
CA TRP A 151 3.97 -14.57 10.93
C TRP A 151 4.25 -15.07 12.36
N ARG A 152 3.19 -15.34 13.14
CA ARG A 152 3.29 -16.03 14.44
C ARG A 152 3.63 -17.53 14.36
N GLY A 153 3.99 -18.07 13.19
CA GLY A 153 4.27 -19.51 12.98
C GLY A 153 3.04 -20.42 13.13
N LEU A 154 1.82 -19.87 13.10
CA LEU A 154 0.59 -20.64 13.32
C LEU A 154 -0.15 -20.91 12.00
N HIS A 155 -0.88 -22.02 11.96
CA HIS A 155 -1.82 -22.33 10.88
C HIS A 155 -3.24 -22.00 11.32
N GLY A 156 -3.91 -21.09 10.61
CA GLY A 156 -5.30 -20.71 10.87
C GLY A 156 -6.28 -21.22 9.81
N ASN A 157 -7.57 -21.22 10.15
CA ASN A 157 -8.64 -21.76 9.30
C ASN A 157 -9.11 -20.80 8.18
N PHE A 158 -8.20 -20.01 7.62
CA PHE A 158 -8.54 -18.99 6.61
C PHE A 158 -8.85 -19.57 5.22
N ALA A 159 -8.50 -20.84 4.99
CA ALA A 159 -8.81 -21.59 3.77
C ALA A 159 -9.98 -22.58 3.95
N ALA A 160 -10.67 -22.54 5.10
CA ALA A 160 -11.73 -23.47 5.39
C ALA A 160 -12.91 -23.32 4.40
N PRO A 161 -13.49 -24.43 3.89
CA PRO A 161 -14.59 -24.37 2.92
C PRO A 161 -15.82 -23.60 3.42
N GLY A 162 -16.10 -23.66 4.73
CA GLY A 162 -17.21 -22.94 5.36
C GLY A 162 -17.03 -21.43 5.26
N LEU A 163 -15.85 -20.92 5.58
CA LEU A 163 -15.51 -19.50 5.43
C LEU A 163 -15.64 -19.01 3.97
N HIS A 164 -15.09 -19.76 3.01
CA HIS A 164 -15.20 -19.40 1.59
C HIS A 164 -16.65 -19.35 1.11
N SER A 165 -17.46 -20.32 1.54
CA SER A 165 -18.89 -20.38 1.23
C SER A 165 -19.65 -19.20 1.84
N ALA A 166 -19.37 -18.87 3.11
CA ALA A 166 -19.97 -17.73 3.80
C ALA A 166 -19.67 -16.40 3.09
N ILE A 167 -18.41 -16.16 2.70
CA ILE A 167 -18.04 -14.94 1.94
C ILE A 167 -18.77 -14.90 0.61
N LYS A 168 -18.85 -16.01 -0.13
CA LYS A 168 -19.50 -16.08 -1.44
C LYS A 168 -21.00 -15.79 -1.34
N LEU A 169 -21.68 -16.37 -0.35
CA LEU A 169 -23.10 -16.14 -0.07
C LEU A 169 -23.35 -14.68 0.32
N ALA A 170 -22.57 -14.15 1.25
CA ALA A 170 -22.72 -12.78 1.73
C ALA A 170 -22.49 -11.74 0.62
N VAL A 171 -21.51 -11.96 -0.26
CA VAL A 171 -21.25 -11.09 -1.41
C VAL A 171 -22.39 -11.12 -2.42
N ARG A 172 -22.99 -12.29 -2.67
CA ARG A 172 -24.16 -12.41 -3.57
C ARG A 172 -25.39 -11.72 -2.98
N ALA A 173 -25.62 -11.90 -1.68
CA ALA A 173 -26.76 -11.30 -0.98
C ALA A 173 -26.68 -9.77 -0.90
N SER A 174 -25.47 -9.21 -0.82
CA SER A 174 -25.26 -7.77 -0.65
C SER A 174 -25.76 -6.89 -1.83
N ALA A 175 -26.15 -7.47 -2.97
CA ALA A 175 -26.61 -6.79 -4.21
C ALA A 175 -25.72 -5.61 -4.69
N ARG A 176 -24.54 -5.41 -4.09
CA ARG A 176 -23.73 -4.21 -4.25
C ARG A 176 -22.99 -4.28 -5.59
N PRO A 177 -23.31 -3.40 -6.56
CA PRO A 177 -22.61 -3.39 -7.84
C PRO A 177 -21.12 -3.11 -7.60
N ARG A 178 -20.26 -3.76 -8.38
CA ARG A 178 -18.81 -3.50 -8.35
C ARG A 178 -18.56 -2.05 -8.78
N GLY A 179 -18.31 -1.17 -7.80
CA GLY A 179 -17.89 0.19 -8.06
C GLY A 179 -16.46 0.24 -8.58
N ARG A 180 -16.25 0.82 -9.77
CA ARG A 180 -14.91 1.24 -10.20
C ARG A 180 -14.48 2.42 -9.33
N LYS A 181 -13.18 2.50 -8.99
CA LYS A 181 -12.66 3.66 -8.22
C LYS A 181 -12.82 4.98 -8.96
N SER A 182 -12.79 4.96 -10.29
CA SER A 182 -13.21 6.08 -11.14
C SER A 182 -14.30 5.63 -12.10
N LYS A 183 -15.32 6.48 -12.30
CA LYS A 183 -16.40 6.25 -13.26
C LYS A 183 -15.90 6.35 -14.72
N LYS A 184 -14.87 7.18 -14.98
CA LYS A 184 -14.28 7.41 -16.31
C LYS A 184 -12.75 7.49 -16.21
N ALA A 185 -12.06 6.99 -17.24
CA ALA A 185 -10.63 7.23 -17.39
C ALA A 185 -10.39 8.71 -17.72
N VAL A 186 -9.25 9.25 -17.31
CA VAL A 186 -8.78 10.54 -17.82
C VAL A 186 -8.33 10.31 -19.26
N THR A 187 -9.01 10.94 -20.22
CA THR A 187 -8.72 10.90 -21.65
C THR A 187 -7.92 12.14 -22.07
N ALA A 188 -7.43 12.19 -23.30
CA ALA A 188 -6.58 13.29 -23.78
C ALA A 188 -7.29 14.67 -23.75
N ASP A 189 -8.60 14.69 -24.01
CA ASP A 189 -9.46 15.88 -23.89
C ASP A 189 -9.61 16.34 -22.44
N ILE A 190 -9.81 15.41 -21.50
CA ILE A 190 -9.86 15.73 -20.06
C ILE A 190 -8.51 16.25 -19.59
N LEU A 191 -7.40 15.60 -19.98
CA LEU A 191 -6.05 16.08 -19.67
C LEU A 191 -5.83 17.49 -20.22
N THR A 192 -6.27 17.76 -21.45
CA THR A 192 -6.14 19.09 -22.06
C THR A 192 -6.87 20.16 -21.24
N ALA A 193 -8.08 19.85 -20.74
CA ALA A 193 -8.82 20.75 -19.87
C ALA A 193 -8.10 20.98 -18.52
N LEU A 194 -7.57 19.93 -17.89
CA LEU A 194 -6.80 20.03 -16.64
C LEU A 194 -5.53 20.87 -16.82
N LEU A 195 -4.77 20.65 -17.90
CA LEU A 195 -3.56 21.42 -18.19
C LEU A 195 -3.86 22.90 -18.46
N LYS A 196 -5.02 23.24 -19.01
CA LYS A 196 -5.47 24.64 -19.18
C LYS A 196 -5.76 25.30 -17.82
N ALA A 197 -6.30 24.56 -16.86
CA ALA A 197 -6.52 25.08 -15.51
C ALA A 197 -5.19 25.38 -14.78
N CYS A 198 -4.13 24.63 -15.08
CA CYS A 198 -2.75 24.89 -14.64
C CYS A 198 -1.96 25.82 -15.59
N GLY A 199 -2.65 26.75 -16.26
CA GLY A 199 -2.08 27.58 -17.33
C GLY A 199 -1.27 28.79 -16.85
N GLY A 200 -1.26 29.09 -15.55
CA GLY A 200 -0.52 30.23 -15.00
C GLY A 200 0.98 29.97 -14.86
N ASP A 201 1.68 31.01 -14.41
CA ASP A 201 3.15 31.05 -14.37
C ASP A 201 3.71 30.83 -12.96
N ARG A 202 2.84 30.66 -11.95
CA ARG A 202 3.28 30.39 -10.58
C ARG A 202 3.96 29.03 -10.52
N LEU A 203 4.97 28.91 -9.68
CA LEU A 203 5.75 27.68 -9.53
C LEU A 203 4.87 26.44 -9.25
N VAL A 204 3.77 26.63 -8.51
CA VAL A 204 2.77 25.58 -8.25
C VAL A 204 2.02 25.12 -9.51
N GLU A 205 1.65 26.05 -10.40
CA GLU A 205 0.93 25.73 -11.65
C GLU A 205 1.85 25.01 -12.63
N VAL A 206 3.11 25.44 -12.72
CA VAL A 206 4.14 24.74 -13.52
C VAL A 206 4.37 23.32 -12.99
N ARG A 207 4.50 23.16 -11.67
CA ARG A 207 4.65 21.84 -11.03
C ARG A 207 3.47 20.93 -11.36
N ASP A 208 2.25 21.41 -11.14
CA ASP A 208 1.04 20.63 -11.29
C ASP A 208 0.82 20.23 -12.76
N ARG A 209 1.13 21.14 -13.69
CA ARG A 209 1.18 20.85 -15.14
C ARG A 209 2.19 19.75 -15.46
N ALA A 210 3.39 19.82 -14.91
CA ALA A 210 4.44 18.81 -15.09
C ALA A 210 4.05 17.45 -14.49
N ILE A 211 3.41 17.42 -13.32
CA ILE A 211 2.89 16.20 -12.69
C ILE A 211 1.85 15.54 -13.59
N LEU A 212 0.84 16.29 -14.03
CA LEU A 212 -0.29 15.75 -14.80
C LEU A 212 0.19 15.18 -16.14
N ILE A 213 1.00 15.91 -16.88
CA ILE A 213 1.47 15.47 -18.20
C ILE A 213 2.45 14.31 -18.10
N THR A 214 3.35 14.32 -17.11
CA THR A 214 4.30 13.22 -16.87
C THR A 214 3.57 11.96 -16.48
N ALA A 215 2.60 12.04 -15.56
CA ALA A 215 1.82 10.90 -15.10
C ALA A 215 0.99 10.25 -16.21
N PHE A 216 0.41 11.08 -17.09
CA PHE A 216 -0.35 10.60 -18.23
C PHE A 216 0.56 9.93 -19.29
N ALA A 217 1.62 10.62 -19.70
CA ALA A 217 2.51 10.17 -20.76
C ALA A 217 3.31 8.90 -20.39
N SER A 218 3.62 8.72 -19.11
CA SER A 218 4.25 7.49 -18.58
C SER A 218 3.27 6.30 -18.41
N GLY A 219 2.07 6.38 -19.01
CA GLY A 219 1.09 5.31 -19.00
C GLY A 219 0.28 5.23 -17.70
N GLY A 220 -0.17 6.37 -17.18
CA GLY A 220 -1.09 6.46 -16.04
C GLY A 220 -0.50 5.97 -14.73
N ARG A 221 0.70 6.44 -14.37
CA ARG A 221 1.44 6.00 -13.18
C ARG A 221 0.68 6.24 -11.88
N ARG A 222 0.97 5.42 -10.87
CA ARG A 222 0.37 5.59 -9.54
C ARG A 222 0.89 6.86 -8.91
N ARG A 223 0.06 7.54 -8.11
CA ARG A 223 0.46 8.76 -7.37
C ARG A 223 1.74 8.58 -6.55
N SER A 224 1.92 7.40 -5.94
CA SER A 224 3.13 7.07 -5.17
C SER A 224 4.39 6.94 -6.03
N GLU A 225 4.24 6.51 -7.29
CA GLU A 225 5.36 6.40 -8.23
C GLU A 225 5.77 7.80 -8.71
N ILE A 226 4.79 8.66 -9.02
CA ILE A 226 5.07 10.05 -9.42
C ILE A 226 5.67 10.86 -8.28
N SER A 227 5.13 10.76 -7.07
CA SER A 227 5.67 11.47 -5.91
C SER A 227 7.09 11.04 -5.52
N ALA A 228 7.45 9.79 -5.82
CA ALA A 228 8.75 9.22 -5.50
C ALA A 228 9.76 9.32 -6.66
N LEU A 229 9.36 9.87 -7.81
CA LEU A 229 10.21 10.01 -8.98
C LEU A 229 11.44 10.85 -8.62
N ARG A 230 12.63 10.30 -8.87
CA ARG A 230 13.90 10.99 -8.67
C ARG A 230 14.56 11.35 -10.00
N VAL A 231 15.37 12.42 -9.98
CA VAL A 231 16.08 12.91 -11.17
C VAL A 231 16.99 11.82 -11.74
N GLU A 232 17.59 11.00 -10.89
CA GLU A 232 18.50 9.92 -11.28
C GLU A 232 17.80 8.76 -12.00
N GLN A 233 16.46 8.75 -12.01
CA GLN A 233 15.68 7.81 -12.81
C GLN A 233 15.37 8.35 -14.21
N ILE A 234 15.62 9.64 -14.47
CA ILE A 234 15.40 10.27 -15.77
C ILE A 234 16.70 10.17 -16.56
N VAL A 235 16.62 9.57 -17.75
CA VAL A 235 17.74 9.44 -18.67
C VAL A 235 17.39 10.18 -19.95
N GLU A 236 18.32 11.02 -20.41
CA GLU A 236 18.24 11.70 -21.69
C GLU A 236 18.44 10.69 -22.82
N GLU A 237 17.54 10.70 -23.79
CA GLU A 237 17.56 9.79 -24.94
C GLU A 237 17.73 10.58 -26.24
N GLU A 238 18.19 9.89 -27.29
CA GLU A 238 18.25 10.45 -28.64
C GLU A 238 16.87 11.01 -29.07
N PRO A 239 16.81 12.26 -29.57
CA PRO A 239 15.56 12.82 -30.10
C PRO A 239 14.97 11.96 -31.20
N VAL A 240 13.67 11.71 -31.12
CA VAL A 240 12.95 10.80 -32.03
C VAL A 240 12.26 11.58 -33.14
N PRO A 241 12.22 11.09 -34.39
CA PRO A 241 11.49 11.75 -35.46
C PRO A 241 9.99 11.91 -35.14
N THR A 242 9.42 13.05 -35.49
CA THR A 242 7.97 13.32 -35.32
C THR A 242 7.13 12.38 -36.19
N ASP A 243 7.60 12.08 -37.39
CA ASP A 243 7.03 11.07 -38.28
C ASP A 243 8.03 9.91 -38.43
N PRO A 244 7.69 8.68 -38.00
CA PRO A 244 8.53 7.50 -38.19
C PRO A 244 8.91 7.23 -39.65
N LYS A 245 8.10 7.70 -40.62
CA LYS A 245 8.36 7.54 -42.06
C LYS A 245 9.32 8.61 -42.61
N ALA A 246 9.63 9.65 -41.84
CA ALA A 246 10.56 10.71 -42.21
C ALA A 246 11.69 10.84 -41.16
N PRO A 247 12.65 9.90 -41.13
CA PRO A 247 13.68 9.83 -40.10
C PRO A 247 14.62 11.05 -40.03
N HIS A 248 14.71 11.82 -41.11
CA HIS A 248 15.48 13.07 -41.18
C HIS A 248 14.63 14.34 -40.95
N GLY A 249 13.34 14.19 -40.60
CA GLY A 249 12.43 15.29 -40.33
C GLY A 249 12.61 15.92 -38.94
N GLU A 250 11.65 16.77 -38.55
CA GLU A 250 11.63 17.39 -37.22
C GLU A 250 11.71 16.34 -36.11
N LYS A 251 12.65 16.51 -35.17
CA LYS A 251 12.83 15.61 -34.04
C LYS A 251 12.18 16.16 -32.77
N LEU A 252 11.60 15.25 -31.99
CA LEU A 252 11.03 15.52 -30.69
C LEU A 252 12.02 15.10 -29.60
N PRO A 253 12.13 15.88 -28.51
CA PRO A 253 12.93 15.48 -27.36
C PRO A 253 12.39 14.18 -26.75
N CYS A 254 13.29 13.34 -26.27
CA CYS A 254 12.98 12.02 -25.72
C CYS A 254 13.65 11.86 -24.36
N LEU A 255 12.93 11.29 -23.39
CA LEU A 255 13.47 10.87 -22.10
C LEU A 255 13.00 9.46 -21.80
N SER A 256 13.82 8.67 -21.12
CA SER A 256 13.37 7.44 -20.46
C SER A 256 13.27 7.65 -18.95
N ILE A 257 12.23 7.08 -18.33
CA ILE A 257 12.09 6.98 -16.88
C ILE A 257 12.32 5.53 -16.48
N ARG A 258 13.42 5.27 -15.77
CA ARG A 258 13.72 3.96 -15.19
C ARG A 258 12.72 3.65 -14.08
N LEU A 259 11.98 2.56 -14.23
CA LEU A 259 11.02 2.11 -13.24
C LEU A 259 11.77 1.37 -12.13
N GLY A 260 11.83 1.97 -10.94
CA GLY A 260 12.31 1.29 -9.74
C GLY A 260 11.35 0.18 -9.29
N ARG A 261 11.71 -0.50 -8.19
CA ARG A 261 10.87 -1.55 -7.55
C ARG A 261 9.46 -1.01 -7.25
N THR A 262 8.46 -1.45 -8.00
CA THR A 262 7.04 -1.23 -7.63
C THR A 262 6.43 -2.51 -7.10
N LYS A 263 5.32 -2.41 -6.35
CA LYS A 263 4.59 -3.60 -5.83
C LYS A 263 4.21 -4.62 -6.93
N THR A 264 4.22 -4.22 -8.20
CA THR A 264 3.83 -5.05 -9.35
C THR A 264 4.96 -5.34 -10.34
N THR A 265 6.19 -4.90 -10.08
CA THR A 265 7.35 -5.15 -10.97
C THR A 265 8.48 -5.79 -10.16
N GLN A 266 9.01 -6.93 -10.62
CA GLN A 266 10.18 -7.56 -10.01
C GLN A 266 11.44 -6.73 -10.27
N ALA A 267 12.42 -6.79 -9.36
CA ALA A 267 13.61 -5.94 -9.33
C ALA A 267 14.58 -6.12 -10.52
N ASP A 268 14.37 -7.16 -11.34
CA ASP A 268 15.24 -7.52 -12.46
C ASP A 268 14.76 -6.99 -13.83
N SER A 269 13.69 -6.19 -13.84
CA SER A 269 13.30 -5.54 -15.09
C SER A 269 14.02 -4.20 -15.19
N GLU A 270 14.90 -4.04 -16.18
CA GLU A 270 15.28 -2.74 -16.79
C GLU A 270 14.06 -2.06 -17.44
N ALA A 271 12.89 -2.14 -16.81
CA ALA A 271 11.67 -1.60 -17.33
C ALA A 271 11.80 -0.08 -17.28
N PHE A 272 11.70 0.54 -18.45
CA PHE A 272 11.62 1.98 -18.59
C PHE A 272 10.33 2.35 -19.32
N VAL A 273 9.96 3.62 -19.23
CA VAL A 273 8.91 4.22 -20.05
C VAL A 273 9.49 5.43 -20.78
N LEU A 274 9.09 5.61 -22.03
CA LEU A 274 9.52 6.75 -22.83
C LEU A 274 8.54 7.91 -22.68
N LEU A 275 9.09 9.11 -22.53
CA LEU A 275 8.40 10.38 -22.68
C LEU A 275 8.91 11.04 -23.96
N ILE A 276 7.98 11.48 -24.82
CA ILE A 276 8.33 12.05 -26.14
C ILE A 276 7.61 13.38 -26.34
N GLY A 277 8.34 14.42 -26.74
CA GLY A 277 7.78 15.69 -27.16
C GLY A 277 7.31 16.57 -26.00
N ARG A 278 6.02 16.93 -25.98
CA ARG A 278 5.47 17.92 -25.03
C ARG A 278 5.67 17.55 -23.54
N PRO A 279 5.48 16.30 -23.08
CA PRO A 279 5.75 15.91 -21.69
C PRO A 279 7.20 16.17 -21.29
N VAL A 280 8.17 15.91 -22.18
CA VAL A 280 9.59 16.19 -21.93
C VAL A 280 9.84 17.67 -21.74
N ARG A 281 9.30 18.51 -22.65
CA ARG A 281 9.46 19.97 -22.57
C ARG A 281 8.91 20.54 -21.27
N VAL A 282 7.71 20.12 -20.87
CA VAL A 282 7.07 20.59 -19.62
C VAL A 282 7.83 20.10 -18.39
N LEU A 283 8.34 18.85 -18.41
CA LEU A 283 9.13 18.32 -17.30
C LEU A 283 10.47 19.08 -17.15
N ARG A 284 11.15 19.37 -18.27
CA ARG A 284 12.39 20.17 -18.25
C ARG A 284 12.13 21.60 -17.77
N GLU A 285 11.06 22.26 -18.23
CA GLU A 285 10.67 23.59 -17.77
C GLU A 285 10.45 23.61 -16.24
N TRP A 286 9.82 22.58 -15.70
CA TRP A 286 9.67 22.42 -14.25
C TRP A 286 11.03 22.29 -13.55
N LEU A 287 11.90 21.38 -14.00
CA LEU A 287 13.22 21.15 -13.38
C LEU A 287 14.08 22.41 -13.40
N GLU A 288 14.05 23.15 -14.51
CA GLU A 288 14.79 24.40 -14.70
C GLU A 288 14.26 25.51 -13.77
N ARG A 289 12.95 25.79 -13.79
CA ARG A 289 12.34 26.83 -12.96
C ARG A 289 12.43 26.56 -11.46
N ALA A 290 12.41 25.28 -11.07
CA ALA A 290 12.55 24.86 -9.70
C ALA A 290 14.02 24.69 -9.27
N ASN A 291 14.97 24.86 -10.20
CA ASN A 291 16.41 24.64 -10.00
C ASN A 291 16.71 23.26 -9.36
N ILE A 292 16.13 22.20 -9.93
CA ILE A 292 16.26 20.82 -9.46
C ILE A 292 17.23 20.05 -10.36
N SER A 293 18.41 19.75 -9.83
CA SER A 293 19.42 18.93 -10.52
C SER A 293 19.56 17.51 -9.95
N GLU A 294 19.04 17.25 -8.74
CA GLU A 294 19.20 15.96 -8.05
C GLU A 294 18.01 15.65 -7.12
N GLY A 295 17.90 14.38 -6.71
CA GLY A 295 16.90 13.95 -5.74
C GLY A 295 15.47 13.98 -6.27
N ALA A 296 14.52 14.36 -5.43
CA ALA A 296 13.09 14.31 -5.77
C ALA A 296 12.73 15.32 -6.87
N VAL A 297 12.11 14.83 -7.95
CA VAL A 297 11.65 15.64 -9.08
C VAL A 297 10.54 16.58 -8.65
N PHE A 298 9.53 16.07 -7.95
CA PHE A 298 8.41 16.86 -7.47
C PHE A 298 8.55 17.11 -5.97
N ARG A 299 8.62 18.38 -5.59
CA ARG A 299 8.81 18.81 -4.20
C ARG A 299 7.61 19.64 -3.73
N GLY A 300 7.43 19.70 -2.41
CA GLY A 300 6.43 20.58 -1.80
C GLY A 300 6.70 22.04 -2.13
N ILE A 301 5.63 22.86 -2.16
CA ILE A 301 5.73 24.31 -2.28
C ILE A 301 4.94 24.87 -1.10
N ASP A 302 5.56 25.75 -0.32
CA ASP A 302 4.92 26.35 0.85
C ASP A 302 3.88 27.42 0.46
N ARG A 303 3.17 27.95 1.46
CA ARG A 303 2.15 29.01 1.26
C ARG A 303 2.71 30.33 0.71
N TRP A 304 4.03 30.52 0.75
CA TRP A 304 4.72 31.70 0.27
C TRP A 304 5.34 31.48 -1.12
N GLY A 305 5.19 30.28 -1.69
CA GLY A 305 5.70 29.94 -3.02
C GLY A 305 7.11 29.37 -3.04
N ASN A 306 7.72 29.10 -1.88
CA ASN A 306 9.08 28.54 -1.83
C ASN A 306 9.07 27.03 -1.99
N LEU A 307 10.07 26.52 -2.70
CA LEU A 307 10.28 25.09 -2.89
C LEU A 307 10.83 24.44 -1.61
N GLU A 308 10.16 23.41 -1.13
CA GLU A 308 10.64 22.61 -0.01
C GLU A 308 11.74 21.63 -0.45
N LYS A 309 12.61 21.22 0.48
CA LYS A 309 13.63 20.20 0.20
C LYS A 309 13.05 18.78 0.09
N ARG A 310 11.89 18.54 0.71
CA ARG A 310 11.26 17.21 0.77
C ARG A 310 10.47 16.90 -0.51
N ALA A 311 10.44 15.61 -0.85
CA ALA A 311 9.58 15.10 -1.91
C ALA A 311 8.10 15.43 -1.62
N LEU A 312 7.35 15.66 -2.68
CA LEU A 312 5.91 15.80 -2.62
C LEU A 312 5.29 14.50 -2.09
N THR A 313 4.24 14.58 -1.27
CA THR A 313 3.57 13.36 -0.78
C THR A 313 2.57 12.82 -1.80
N PRO A 314 2.28 11.51 -1.82
CA PRO A 314 1.22 10.95 -2.68
C PRO A 314 -0.15 11.57 -2.43
N GLN A 315 -0.40 12.08 -1.22
CA GLN A 315 -1.64 12.76 -0.85
C GLN A 315 -1.70 14.16 -1.46
N ALA A 316 -0.59 14.90 -1.50
CA ALA A 316 -0.54 16.21 -2.14
C ALA A 316 -0.80 16.11 -3.65
N VAL A 317 -0.31 15.05 -4.31
CA VAL A 317 -0.64 14.76 -5.72
C VAL A 317 -2.15 14.58 -5.94
N ASN A 318 -2.90 14.12 -4.93
CA ASN A 318 -4.35 13.95 -5.02
C ASN A 318 -5.15 15.26 -4.84
N LEU A 319 -4.51 16.30 -4.32
CA LEU A 319 -5.14 17.60 -4.09
C LEU A 319 -5.00 18.55 -5.30
N ILE A 320 -4.21 18.14 -6.30
CA ILE A 320 -4.10 18.74 -7.63
C ILE A 320 -5.32 18.30 -8.45
#